data_AF-A0A939AUY7-F1
#
_entry.id   AF-A0A939AUY7-F1
#
_cell.length_a   1.000
_cell.length_b   1.000
_cell.length_c   1.000
_cell.angle_alpha   90.00
_cell.angle_beta   90.00
_cell.angle_gamma   90.00
#
_symmetry.space_group_name_H-M   'P 1'
#
loop_
_entity.id
_entity.type
_entity.pdbx_description
1 polymer ?
#
loop_
_entity_poly.entity_id
_entity_poly.type
_entity_poly.pdbx_seq_one_letter_code
_entity_poly.pdbx_strand_id
1 'polypeptide(L)'
;MRKLPWAVLVAGVWLMTACAASIPAASHGTAPHAGGFLLALPRVIVDFDREGHPSMFGVKLRDAGFALGPQISRLQLNRFYVDWMTAANVQHIEFRQTGHGLTLLINGAPMPYLVWREDAMRGAAQIIAASSGQDARRVEWLLAIGRRLGANLVLRFPRRPGMKTIPLAEGRRPIASPAAEPALVLFDHRFEIAYDPGGAPSFLGISPEDLARLGLIEAPLALTPTDIATLRGLNLQHVELRSRPDGLTIYGNGRPVLHLAWNDDLLNSSAALYAQMNPRSPYIALVNGLAPSLRHAHLSVLVHFPPRPGAAPIPIRMHR
;
A
#
# COMPACT_ATOMS: atom_id res chain seq x y z
N MET A 1 -1.24 -0.13 -20.03
CA MET A 1 -2.27 -0.51 -19.03
C MET A 1 -1.81 -0.04 -17.64
N ARG A 2 -2.72 0.51 -16.83
CA ARG A 2 -2.45 1.52 -15.78
C ARG A 2 -1.98 0.90 -14.45
N LYS A 3 -0.90 1.47 -13.88
CA LYS A 3 -0.16 1.11 -12.66
C LYS A 3 -0.95 1.29 -11.33
N LEU A 4 -2.20 0.82 -11.25
CA LEU A 4 -3.16 1.30 -10.26
C LEU A 4 -3.19 0.64 -8.87
N PRO A 5 -3.00 -0.68 -8.66
CA PRO A 5 -3.18 -1.23 -7.31
C PRO A 5 -2.07 -0.80 -6.35
N TRP A 6 -0.84 -0.66 -6.87
CA TRP A 6 0.31 -0.17 -6.12
C TRP A 6 0.23 1.32 -5.82
N ALA A 7 -0.24 2.13 -6.77
CA ALA A 7 -0.37 3.56 -6.56
C ALA A 7 -1.40 3.90 -5.48
N VAL A 8 -2.47 3.11 -5.29
CA VAL A 8 -3.48 3.34 -4.24
C VAL A 8 -2.99 2.86 -2.87
N LEU A 9 -2.25 1.76 -2.78
CA LEU A 9 -1.62 1.31 -1.52
C LEU A 9 -0.50 2.26 -1.09
N VAL A 10 0.38 2.66 -2.03
CA VAL A 10 1.45 3.63 -1.78
C VAL A 10 0.85 5.01 -1.51
N ALA A 11 -0.14 5.48 -2.28
CA ALA A 11 -0.84 6.73 -1.97
C ALA A 11 -1.59 6.65 -0.64
N GLY A 12 -2.17 5.50 -0.27
CA GLY A 12 -2.81 5.32 1.05
C GLY A 12 -1.82 5.45 2.19
N VAL A 13 -0.63 4.85 2.06
CA VAL A 13 0.47 5.01 3.03
C VAL A 13 1.00 6.45 3.04
N TRP A 14 1.15 7.09 1.88
CA TRP A 14 1.60 8.48 1.74
C TRP A 14 0.57 9.52 2.20
N LEU A 15 -0.72 9.26 2.02
CA LEU A 15 -1.80 10.13 2.49
C LEU A 15 -1.93 10.09 4.01
N MET A 16 -1.62 8.95 4.62
CA MET A 16 -1.57 8.81 6.08
C MET A 16 -0.35 9.51 6.68
N THR A 17 0.78 9.62 5.97
CA THR A 17 1.93 10.41 6.41
C THR A 17 1.77 11.91 6.14
N ALA A 18 0.99 12.30 5.12
CA ALA A 18 0.71 13.71 4.82
C ALA A 18 -0.27 14.38 5.80
N CYS A 19 -1.06 13.60 6.56
CA CYS A 19 -1.97 14.12 7.59
C CYS A 19 -1.29 14.49 8.93
N ALA A 20 0.05 14.47 9.01
CA ALA A 20 0.79 14.86 10.20
C ALA A 20 1.03 16.39 10.32
N ALA A 21 0.37 17.21 9.50
CA ALA A 21 0.39 18.66 9.66
C ALA A 21 -0.63 19.09 10.73
N SER A 22 -0.09 19.52 11.88
CA SER A 22 -0.70 20.37 12.91
C SER A 22 -1.98 19.88 13.58
N ILE A 23 -1.83 19.12 14.69
CA ILE A 23 -2.83 19.09 15.76
C ILE A 23 -2.29 19.94 16.92
N PRO A 24 -2.95 21.04 17.33
CA PRO A 24 -2.63 21.71 18.58
C PRO A 24 -3.03 20.78 19.74
N ALA A 25 -2.13 20.67 20.73
CA ALA A 25 -2.32 19.82 21.90
C ALA A 25 -3.62 20.16 22.64
N ALA A 26 -4.50 19.17 22.81
CA ALA A 26 -5.61 19.24 23.75
C ALA A 26 -5.30 18.36 24.97
N SER A 27 -5.55 18.95 26.12
CA SER A 27 -5.15 18.56 27.47
C SER A 27 -6.14 17.61 28.19
N HIS A 28 -5.56 16.84 29.12
CA HIS A 28 -6.10 16.28 30.38
C HIS A 28 -6.89 14.94 30.43
N GLY A 29 -6.33 14.03 31.25
CA GLY A 29 -6.99 13.03 32.13
C GLY A 29 -7.45 11.72 31.49
N THR A 30 -7.29 10.50 32.05
CA THR A 30 -6.78 9.99 33.34
C THR A 30 -6.52 8.47 33.20
N ALA A 31 -5.50 7.99 33.93
CA ALA A 31 -5.16 6.63 34.38
C ALA A 31 -4.61 5.55 33.41
N PRO A 32 -3.61 4.75 33.86
CA PRO A 32 -2.81 3.87 33.02
C PRO A 32 -3.39 2.46 32.99
N HIS A 33 -3.48 1.86 31.80
CA HIS A 33 -3.56 0.41 31.65
C HIS A 33 -2.22 -0.09 31.11
N ALA A 34 -1.71 -1.17 31.72
CA ALA A 34 -0.53 -1.88 31.27
C ALA A 34 -0.80 -2.48 29.88
N GLY A 35 -0.33 -1.77 28.85
CA GLY A 35 -0.63 -2.03 27.45
C GLY A 35 -0.81 -0.69 26.75
N GLY A 36 0.20 -0.27 25.98
CA GLY A 36 0.41 1.12 25.56
C GLY A 36 -0.85 1.93 25.22
N PHE A 37 -0.90 3.16 25.74
CA PHE A 37 -1.98 4.13 25.51
C PHE A 37 -2.26 4.30 24.02
N LEU A 38 -3.48 3.94 23.61
CA LEU A 38 -4.02 4.20 22.27
C LEU A 38 -5.10 5.28 22.40
N LEU A 39 -4.86 6.43 21.80
CA LEU A 39 -5.88 7.48 21.73
C LEU A 39 -6.86 7.11 20.61
N ALA A 40 -8.10 6.75 20.97
CA ALA A 40 -9.15 6.48 20.00
C ALA A 40 -9.67 7.80 19.43
N LEU A 41 -9.29 8.13 18.20
CA LEU A 41 -9.82 9.30 17.50
C LEU A 41 -11.20 9.00 16.93
N PRO A 42 -12.08 10.00 16.81
CA PRO A 42 -13.36 9.84 16.13
C PRO A 42 -13.12 9.38 14.68
N ARG A 43 -14.06 8.59 14.16
CA ARG A 43 -14.05 8.15 12.77
C ARG A 43 -14.20 9.36 11.86
N VAL A 44 -13.21 9.58 11.00
CA VAL A 44 -13.23 10.61 9.97
C VAL A 44 -13.87 10.03 8.73
N ILE A 45 -14.96 10.65 8.26
CA ILE A 45 -15.67 10.23 7.05
C ILE A 45 -15.45 11.30 5.98
N VAL A 46 -14.90 10.88 4.85
CA VAL A 46 -14.71 11.70 3.65
C VAL A 46 -15.63 11.18 2.57
N ASP A 47 -16.62 11.99 2.19
CA ASP A 47 -17.57 11.70 1.12
C ASP A 47 -17.07 12.31 -0.20
N PHE A 48 -16.91 11.47 -1.22
CA PHE A 48 -16.60 11.91 -2.58
C PHE A 48 -17.89 12.05 -3.40
N ASP A 49 -18.05 13.20 -4.07
CA ASP A 49 -19.10 13.38 -5.08
C ASP A 49 -18.71 12.72 -6.42
N ARG A 50 -19.59 12.80 -7.43
CA ARG A 50 -19.39 12.18 -8.74
C ARG A 50 -18.21 12.78 -9.50
N GLU A 51 -17.90 14.04 -9.22
CA GLU A 51 -16.80 14.79 -9.78
C GLU A 51 -15.48 14.54 -9.02
N GLY A 52 -15.53 13.76 -7.93
CA GLY A 52 -14.40 13.36 -7.10
C GLY A 52 -13.93 14.42 -6.12
N HIS A 53 -14.77 15.41 -5.83
CA HIS A 53 -14.48 16.37 -4.77
C HIS A 53 -14.79 15.77 -3.39
N PRO A 54 -13.85 15.87 -2.45
CA PRO A 54 -14.08 15.41 -1.09
C PRO A 54 -14.88 16.42 -0.26
N SER A 55 -15.71 15.89 0.62
CA SER A 55 -16.42 16.61 1.68
C SER A 55 -16.32 15.86 3.01
N MET A 56 -16.37 16.58 4.12
CA MET A 56 -16.33 16.02 5.47
C MET A 56 -17.38 16.75 6.31
N PHE A 57 -18.21 16.00 7.03
CA PHE A 57 -19.34 16.55 7.80
C PHE A 57 -20.28 17.44 6.95
N GLY A 58 -20.43 17.11 5.65
CA GLY A 58 -21.24 17.88 4.71
C GLY A 58 -20.58 19.16 4.16
N VAL A 59 -19.37 19.49 4.60
CA VAL A 59 -18.62 20.67 4.12
C VAL A 59 -17.60 20.23 3.07
N LYS A 60 -17.58 20.89 1.92
CA LYS A 60 -16.59 20.61 0.87
C LYS A 60 -15.20 21.04 1.36
N LEU A 61 -14.20 20.17 1.23
CA LEU A 61 -12.85 20.44 1.75
C LEU A 61 -12.13 21.60 1.04
N ARG A 62 -12.53 21.91 -0.20
CA ARG A 62 -12.07 23.11 -0.92
C ARG A 62 -12.48 24.40 -0.23
N ASP A 63 -13.65 24.40 0.42
CA ASP A 63 -14.21 25.58 1.10
C ASP A 63 -13.68 25.67 2.55
N ALA A 64 -13.21 24.55 3.11
CA ALA A 64 -12.61 24.44 4.44
C ALA A 64 -11.09 24.73 4.49
N GLY A 65 -10.48 25.15 3.37
CA GLY A 65 -9.01 25.21 3.18
C GLY A 65 -8.21 26.05 4.18
N PHE A 66 -8.86 26.90 4.97
CA PHE A 66 -8.21 27.68 6.04
C PHE A 66 -7.93 26.88 7.32
N ALA A 67 -8.76 25.88 7.65
CA ALA A 67 -8.71 25.20 8.96
C ALA A 67 -7.88 23.90 8.95
N LEU A 68 -7.76 23.23 7.80
CA LEU A 68 -7.17 21.89 7.66
C LEU A 68 -5.85 21.89 6.85
N GLY A 69 -5.38 23.06 6.42
CA GLY A 69 -4.13 23.23 5.68
C GLY A 69 -4.25 22.98 4.16
N PRO A 70 -3.32 23.56 3.36
CA PRO A 70 -3.42 23.64 1.90
C PRO A 70 -3.30 22.29 1.17
N GLN A 71 -2.82 21.24 1.86
CA GLN A 71 -2.65 19.90 1.26
C GLN A 71 -3.97 19.13 1.19
N ILE A 72 -4.89 19.35 2.14
CA ILE A 72 -6.18 18.64 2.21
C ILE A 72 -7.13 19.12 1.10
N SER A 73 -7.03 20.38 0.68
CA SER A 73 -7.78 20.92 -0.46
C SER A 73 -7.39 20.31 -1.82
N ARG A 74 -6.28 19.57 -1.89
CA ARG A 74 -5.81 18.88 -3.11
C ARG A 74 -6.20 17.40 -3.18
N LEU A 75 -6.96 16.89 -2.21
CA LEU A 75 -7.43 15.50 -2.14
C LEU A 75 -8.57 15.20 -3.13
N GLN A 76 -8.50 15.70 -4.37
CA GLN A 76 -9.48 15.39 -5.39
C GLN A 76 -9.15 14.03 -6.03
N LEU A 77 -10.15 13.14 -6.11
CA LEU A 77 -10.03 11.93 -6.90
C LEU A 77 -10.39 12.24 -8.36
N ASN A 78 -9.63 11.66 -9.29
CA ASN A 78 -10.01 11.74 -10.70
C ASN A 78 -11.36 11.05 -10.89
N ARG A 79 -12.26 11.69 -11.64
CA ARG A 79 -13.61 11.17 -11.97
C ARG A 79 -13.58 9.71 -12.45
N PHE A 80 -12.57 9.31 -13.22
CA PHE A 80 -12.39 7.93 -13.65
C PHE A 80 -12.43 6.94 -12.47
N TYR A 81 -11.76 7.25 -11.35
CA TYR A 81 -11.73 6.37 -10.18
C TYR A 81 -13.07 6.35 -9.44
N VAL A 82 -13.74 7.50 -9.34
CA VAL A 82 -15.08 7.58 -8.75
C VAL A 82 -16.08 6.76 -9.56
N ASP A 83 -16.08 6.93 -10.88
CA ASP A 83 -16.94 6.20 -11.81
C ASP A 83 -16.63 4.70 -11.75
N TRP A 84 -15.36 4.31 -11.66
CA TRP A 84 -14.94 2.91 -11.53
C TRP A 84 -15.41 2.28 -10.21
N MET A 85 -15.19 2.95 -9.08
CA MET A 85 -15.67 2.50 -7.76
C MET A 85 -17.20 2.41 -7.74
N THR A 86 -17.88 3.42 -8.27
CA THR A 86 -19.35 3.46 -8.36
C THR A 86 -19.88 2.32 -9.24
N ALA A 87 -19.30 2.10 -10.42
CA ALA A 87 -19.71 1.03 -11.33
C ALA A 87 -19.53 -0.36 -10.71
N ALA A 88 -18.43 -0.54 -9.99
CA ALA A 88 -18.12 -1.73 -9.21
C ALA A 88 -18.97 -1.86 -7.93
N ASN A 89 -19.81 -0.88 -7.58
CA ASN A 89 -20.54 -0.82 -6.31
C ASN A 89 -19.62 -0.88 -5.06
N VAL A 90 -18.43 -0.29 -5.15
CA VAL A 90 -17.60 0.04 -3.99
C VAL A 90 -18.16 1.32 -3.38
N GLN A 91 -18.84 1.21 -2.24
CA GLN A 91 -19.50 2.32 -1.57
C GLN A 91 -18.62 2.95 -0.49
N HIS A 92 -17.73 2.15 0.13
CA HIS A 92 -16.77 2.69 1.08
C HIS A 92 -15.49 1.87 1.20
N ILE A 93 -14.42 2.58 1.51
CA ILE A 93 -13.11 2.03 1.89
C ILE A 93 -12.80 2.53 3.29
N GLU A 94 -12.54 1.62 4.22
CA GLU A 94 -12.21 1.93 5.60
C GLU A 94 -10.74 1.60 5.87
N PHE A 95 -9.99 2.61 6.30
CA PHE A 95 -8.65 2.46 6.84
C PHE A 95 -8.73 2.55 8.35
N ARG A 96 -8.25 1.50 9.02
CA ARG A 96 -8.27 1.41 10.48
C ARG A 96 -6.86 1.24 10.99
N GLN A 97 -6.33 2.28 11.61
CA GLN A 97 -5.06 2.21 12.29
C GLN A 97 -5.25 1.51 13.63
N THR A 98 -4.39 0.53 13.88
CA THR A 98 -4.33 -0.22 15.13
C THR A 98 -2.89 -0.23 15.64
N GLY A 99 -2.67 -0.62 16.90
CA GLY A 99 -1.31 -0.72 17.45
C GLY A 99 -0.38 -1.69 16.69
N HIS A 100 -0.94 -2.63 15.93
CA HIS A 100 -0.21 -3.67 15.20
C HIS A 100 -0.15 -3.43 13.69
N GLY A 101 -0.98 -2.55 13.12
CA GLY A 101 -1.04 -2.38 11.67
C GLY A 101 -2.14 -1.44 11.16
N LEU A 102 -2.15 -1.24 9.85
CA LEU A 102 -3.22 -0.55 9.12
C LEU A 102 -4.11 -1.59 8.42
N THR A 103 -5.31 -1.79 8.94
CA THR A 103 -6.31 -2.67 8.31
C THR A 103 -7.10 -1.91 7.26
N LEU A 104 -7.33 -2.57 6.13
CA LEU A 104 -8.17 -2.09 5.04
C LEU A 104 -9.45 -2.91 4.98
N LEU A 105 -10.60 -2.26 4.91
CA LEU A 105 -11.87 -2.89 4.59
C LEU A 105 -12.50 -2.22 3.39
N ILE A 106 -13.08 -3.01 2.49
CA ILE A 106 -13.77 -2.49 1.31
C ILE A 106 -15.18 -3.07 1.35
N ASN A 107 -16.19 -2.18 1.45
CA ASN A 107 -17.58 -2.59 1.69
C ASN A 107 -17.73 -3.52 2.92
N GLY A 108 -16.89 -3.34 3.95
CA GLY A 108 -16.88 -4.17 5.15
C GLY A 108 -16.16 -5.53 5.02
N ALA A 109 -15.73 -5.91 3.81
CA ALA A 109 -14.89 -7.10 3.61
C ALA A 109 -13.43 -6.78 3.98
N PRO A 110 -12.76 -7.62 4.79
CA PRO A 110 -11.39 -7.37 5.22
C PRO A 110 -10.39 -7.69 4.09
N MET A 111 -9.39 -6.85 3.93
CA MET A 111 -8.33 -6.99 2.93
C MET A 111 -6.99 -7.30 3.60
N PRO A 112 -5.98 -7.78 2.85
CA PRO A 112 -4.59 -7.80 3.31
C PRO A 112 -4.21 -6.46 3.93
N TYR A 113 -3.46 -6.52 5.01
CA TYR A 113 -3.25 -5.35 5.88
C TYR A 113 -1.76 -5.11 6.11
N LEU A 114 -1.41 -3.86 6.38
CA LEU A 114 -0.02 -3.49 6.63
C LEU A 114 0.33 -3.77 8.09
N VAL A 115 1.42 -4.48 8.33
CA VAL A 115 1.91 -4.75 9.68
C VAL A 115 2.94 -3.70 10.08
N TRP A 116 2.78 -3.11 11.26
CA TRP A 116 3.78 -2.23 11.85
C TRP A 116 4.88 -3.04 12.53
N ARG A 117 5.91 -3.40 11.75
CA ARG A 117 7.15 -3.96 12.28
C ARG A 117 8.20 -2.87 12.47
N GLU A 118 8.95 -2.92 13.55
CA GLU A 118 9.94 -1.88 13.89
C GLU A 118 11.11 -1.79 12.90
N ASP A 119 11.51 -2.93 12.32
CA ASP A 119 12.50 -3.01 11.25
C ASP A 119 11.97 -2.36 9.96
N ALA A 120 10.74 -2.70 9.55
CA ALA A 120 10.09 -2.14 8.37
C ALA A 120 9.89 -0.63 8.47
N MET A 121 9.45 -0.13 9.63
CA MET A 121 9.24 1.30 9.85
C MET A 121 10.54 2.11 9.75
N ARG A 122 11.65 1.61 10.30
CA ARG A 122 12.95 2.28 10.19
C ARG A 122 13.41 2.31 8.73
N GLY A 123 13.21 1.23 7.98
CA GLY A 123 13.49 1.20 6.55
C GLY A 123 12.63 2.22 5.78
N ALA A 124 11.33 2.27 6.04
CA ALA A 124 10.42 3.23 5.42
C ALA A 124 10.78 4.68 5.77
N ALA A 125 11.09 4.97 7.04
CA ALA A 125 11.46 6.31 7.48
C ALA A 125 12.72 6.82 6.78
N GLN A 126 13.72 5.95 6.57
CA GLN A 126 14.94 6.29 5.84
C GLN A 126 14.67 6.64 4.38
N ILE A 127 13.80 5.88 3.70
CA ILE A 127 13.41 6.16 2.32
C ILE A 127 12.64 7.48 2.24
N ILE A 128 11.68 7.71 3.14
CA ILE A 128 10.90 8.95 3.19
C ILE A 128 11.83 10.14 3.45
N ALA A 129 12.72 10.04 4.43
CA ALA A 129 13.72 11.07 4.74
C ALA A 129 14.60 11.40 3.53
N ALA A 130 15.13 10.38 2.85
CA ALA A 130 15.93 10.56 1.64
C ALA A 130 15.14 11.24 0.52
N SER A 131 13.85 10.90 0.35
CA SER A 131 13.02 11.45 -0.72
C SER A 131 12.54 12.88 -0.46
N SER A 132 12.34 13.24 0.80
CA SER A 132 11.76 14.53 1.21
C SER A 132 12.81 15.55 1.68
N GLY A 133 14.07 15.13 1.80
CA GLY A 133 15.13 15.92 2.44
C GLY A 133 14.91 16.14 3.94
N GLN A 134 13.96 15.44 4.56
CA GLN A 134 13.67 15.53 5.98
C GLN A 134 14.63 14.66 6.80
N ASP A 135 14.79 15.00 8.07
CA ASP A 135 15.57 14.19 9.00
C ASP A 135 14.84 12.86 9.34
N ALA A 136 15.56 11.74 9.24
CA ALA A 136 14.99 10.41 9.47
C ALA A 136 14.44 10.22 10.89
N ARG A 137 15.06 10.83 11.92
CA ARG A 137 14.58 10.71 13.30
C ARG A 137 13.25 11.43 13.49
N ARG A 138 13.06 12.58 12.83
CA ARG A 138 11.77 13.28 12.81
C ARG A 138 10.68 12.42 12.16
N VAL A 139 10.99 11.79 11.03
CA VAL A 139 10.04 10.89 10.35
C VAL A 139 9.71 9.68 11.24
N GLU A 140 10.70 9.05 11.86
CA GLU A 140 10.50 7.93 12.80
C GLU A 140 9.60 8.34 13.98
N TRP A 141 9.83 9.52 14.56
CA TRP A 141 9.01 10.05 15.65
C TRP A 141 7.56 10.27 15.22
N LEU A 142 7.32 10.85 14.04
CA LEU A 142 5.98 11.05 13.49
C LEU A 142 5.26 9.71 13.25
N LEU A 143 5.96 8.72 12.69
CA LEU A 143 5.42 7.39 12.49
C LEU A 143 5.10 6.68 13.82
N ALA A 144 5.94 6.87 14.85
CA ALA A 144 5.71 6.33 16.18
C ALA A 144 4.47 6.95 16.85
N ILE A 145 4.23 8.25 16.65
CA ILE A 145 2.99 8.91 17.09
C ILE A 145 1.80 8.35 16.33
N GLY A 146 1.90 8.22 15.00
CA GLY A 146 0.85 7.66 14.15
C GLY A 146 0.42 6.25 14.57
N ARG A 147 1.29 5.45 15.18
CA ARG A 147 0.93 4.13 15.75
C ARG A 147 0.07 4.21 17.01
N ARG A 148 0.22 5.29 17.78
CA ARG A 148 -0.50 5.51 19.04
C ARG A 148 -1.86 6.18 18.80
N LEU A 149 -2.05 6.78 17.63
CA LEU A 149 -3.31 7.37 17.20
C LEU A 149 -4.17 6.28 16.52
N GLY A 150 -5.25 5.87 17.17
CA GLY A 150 -6.28 5.02 16.57
C GLY A 150 -7.13 5.83 15.61
N ALA A 151 -6.56 6.19 14.44
CA ALA A 151 -7.28 6.90 13.39
C ALA A 151 -8.10 5.92 12.55
N ASN A 152 -9.39 6.21 12.39
CA ASN A 152 -10.26 5.52 11.47
C ASN A 152 -10.68 6.49 10.36
N LEU A 153 -10.24 6.23 9.14
CA LEU A 153 -10.63 7.01 7.96
C LEU A 153 -11.58 6.17 7.11
N VAL A 154 -12.71 6.74 6.73
CA VAL A 154 -13.65 6.13 5.80
C VAL A 154 -13.77 7.02 4.58
N LEU A 155 -13.44 6.47 3.42
CA LEU A 155 -13.70 7.08 2.12
C LEU A 155 -15.03 6.53 1.61
N ARG A 156 -16.00 7.40 1.34
CA ARG A 156 -17.31 7.03 0.79
C ARG A 156 -17.42 7.49 -0.65
N PHE A 157 -17.98 6.62 -1.48
CA PHE A 157 -18.16 6.84 -2.90
C PHE A 157 -19.66 6.89 -3.25
N PRO A 158 -20.02 7.52 -4.38
CA PRO A 158 -21.38 7.49 -4.87
C PRO A 158 -21.86 6.05 -5.05
N ARG A 159 -23.10 5.82 -4.64
CA ARG A 159 -23.73 4.51 -4.80
C ARG A 159 -24.22 4.32 -6.22
N ARG A 160 -24.06 3.11 -6.76
CA ARG A 160 -24.69 2.72 -8.02
C ARG A 160 -26.23 2.79 -7.89
N PRO A 161 -26.95 3.37 -8.87
CA PRO A 161 -28.41 3.39 -8.85
C PRO A 161 -29.00 1.99 -8.65
N GLY A 162 -30.04 1.88 -7.82
CA GLY A 162 -30.72 0.61 -7.52
C GLY A 162 -30.04 -0.28 -6.47
N MET A 163 -28.80 0.03 -6.04
CA MET A 163 -28.13 -0.74 -4.98
C MET A 163 -28.55 -0.26 -3.59
N LYS A 164 -28.65 -1.19 -2.63
CA LYS A 164 -28.85 -0.86 -1.20
C LYS A 164 -27.57 -0.30 -0.59
N THR A 165 -27.69 0.53 0.44
CA THR A 165 -26.53 1.00 1.21
C THR A 165 -25.85 -0.18 1.90
N ILE A 166 -24.53 -0.30 1.74
CA ILE A 166 -23.72 -1.23 2.51
C ILE A 166 -23.33 -0.55 3.82
N PRO A 167 -23.64 -1.15 5.00
CA PRO A 167 -23.28 -0.56 6.27
C PRO A 167 -21.77 -0.56 6.48
N LEU A 168 -21.25 0.49 7.11
CA LEU A 168 -19.86 0.53 7.57
C LEU A 168 -19.63 -0.57 8.59
N ALA A 169 -18.43 -1.12 8.63
CA ALA A 169 -18.13 -2.16 9.61
C ALA A 169 -18.24 -1.59 11.04
N GLU A 170 -18.89 -2.35 11.91
CA GLU A 170 -19.11 -1.98 13.30
C GLU A 170 -17.91 -2.35 14.18
N GLY A 171 -17.73 -1.56 15.24
CA GLY A 171 -16.76 -1.84 16.30
C GLY A 171 -15.30 -1.91 15.85
N ARG A 172 -14.44 -2.26 16.82
CA ARG A 172 -13.04 -2.56 16.58
C ARG A 172 -12.93 -4.04 16.23
N ARG A 173 -12.85 -4.38 14.94
CA ARG A 173 -12.55 -5.76 14.54
C ARG A 173 -11.11 -6.10 14.92
N PRO A 174 -10.86 -7.26 15.55
CA PRO A 174 -9.50 -7.73 15.71
C PRO A 174 -8.86 -7.90 14.32
N ILE A 175 -7.57 -7.60 14.24
CA ILE A 175 -6.81 -7.84 13.03
C ILE A 175 -6.78 -9.35 12.81
N ALA A 176 -7.09 -9.79 11.59
CA ALA A 176 -6.96 -11.18 11.23
C ALA A 176 -5.49 -11.60 11.38
N SER A 177 -5.24 -12.70 12.09
CA SER A 177 -3.88 -13.23 12.21
C SER A 177 -3.37 -13.64 10.82
N PRO A 178 -2.10 -13.38 10.50
CA PRO A 178 -1.52 -13.86 9.26
C PRO A 178 -1.55 -15.39 9.26
N ALA A 179 -1.55 -15.98 8.06
CA ALA A 179 -1.45 -17.42 7.93
C ALA A 179 -0.14 -17.93 8.57
N ALA A 180 -0.24 -19.05 9.30
CA ALA A 180 0.93 -19.76 9.77
C ALA A 180 1.71 -20.36 8.58
N GLU A 181 3.00 -20.62 8.77
CA GLU A 181 3.77 -21.37 7.77
C GLU A 181 3.14 -22.75 7.54
N PRO A 182 2.89 -23.14 6.27
CA PRO A 182 2.34 -24.42 5.93
C PRO A 182 3.40 -25.50 6.19
N ALA A 183 2.93 -26.71 6.48
CA ALA A 183 3.81 -27.87 6.60
C ALA A 183 4.52 -28.23 5.27
N LEU A 184 4.01 -27.74 4.13
CA LEU A 184 4.55 -27.99 2.80
C LEU A 184 4.56 -26.71 1.97
N VAL A 185 5.74 -26.40 1.41
CA VAL A 185 5.94 -25.37 0.40
C VAL A 185 5.94 -26.05 -0.96
N LEU A 186 5.02 -25.66 -1.85
CA LEU A 186 4.87 -26.29 -3.16
C LEU A 186 5.73 -25.61 -4.23
N PHE A 187 6.04 -24.33 -4.05
CA PHE A 187 6.84 -23.54 -4.98
C PHE A 187 7.84 -22.68 -4.22
N ASP A 188 9.14 -22.81 -4.50
CA ASP A 188 10.20 -21.95 -3.97
C ASP A 188 11.06 -21.47 -5.15
N HIS A 189 10.74 -20.27 -5.66
CA HIS A 189 11.40 -19.72 -6.83
C HIS A 189 11.93 -18.32 -6.58
N ARG A 190 13.06 -18.04 -7.23
CA ARG A 190 13.77 -16.77 -7.15
C ARG A 190 14.00 -16.24 -8.54
N PHE A 191 13.64 -14.97 -8.71
CA PHE A 191 13.70 -14.26 -9.97
C PHE A 191 14.56 -13.02 -9.79
N GLU A 192 15.41 -12.76 -10.79
CA GLU A 192 16.23 -11.55 -10.83
C GLU A 192 15.88 -10.74 -12.07
N ILE A 193 15.59 -9.46 -11.84
CA ILE A 193 15.33 -8.47 -12.88
C ILE A 193 16.36 -7.37 -12.73
N ALA A 194 17.13 -7.06 -13.77
CA ALA A 194 18.09 -5.97 -13.73
C ALA A 194 17.70 -4.87 -14.71
N TYR A 195 17.59 -3.64 -14.21
CA TYR A 195 17.35 -2.46 -15.03
C TYR A 195 18.66 -1.77 -15.41
N ASP A 196 18.76 -1.39 -16.67
CA ASP A 196 19.86 -0.57 -17.17
C ASP A 196 19.65 0.94 -16.87
N PRO A 197 20.63 1.81 -17.19
CA PRO A 197 20.47 3.27 -17.04
C PRO A 197 19.36 3.90 -17.89
N GLY A 198 18.94 3.24 -18.98
CA GLY A 198 17.84 3.65 -19.84
C GLY A 198 16.46 3.23 -19.31
N GLY A 199 16.43 2.38 -18.27
CA GLY A 199 15.20 1.84 -17.69
C GLY A 199 14.68 0.58 -18.38
N ALA A 200 15.48 -0.07 -19.25
CA ALA A 200 15.12 -1.34 -19.87
C ALA A 200 15.38 -2.51 -18.90
N PRO A 201 14.40 -3.41 -18.67
CA PRO A 201 14.56 -4.57 -17.80
C PRO A 201 15.22 -5.73 -18.54
N SER A 202 16.13 -6.43 -17.89
CA SER A 202 16.64 -7.74 -18.30
C SER A 202 16.26 -8.80 -17.27
N PHE A 203 15.99 -10.02 -17.74
CA PHE A 203 15.63 -11.15 -16.89
C PHE A 203 16.56 -12.32 -17.16
N LEU A 204 17.29 -12.79 -16.15
CA LEU A 204 18.30 -13.86 -16.30
C LEU A 204 19.31 -13.59 -17.42
N GLY A 205 19.66 -12.32 -17.66
CA GLY A 205 20.54 -11.89 -18.75
C GLY A 205 19.90 -11.84 -20.15
N ILE A 206 18.61 -12.17 -20.27
CA ILE A 206 17.85 -12.04 -21.50
C ILE A 206 17.36 -10.60 -21.64
N SER A 207 17.57 -10.03 -22.84
CA SER A 207 17.15 -8.68 -23.17
C SER A 207 15.62 -8.55 -23.25
N PRO A 208 15.05 -7.36 -23.01
CA PRO A 208 13.62 -7.15 -23.17
C PRO A 208 13.17 -7.34 -24.63
N GLU A 209 14.03 -7.06 -25.63
CA GLU A 209 13.72 -7.35 -27.03
C GLU A 209 13.55 -8.85 -27.28
N ASP A 210 14.40 -9.68 -26.69
CA ASP A 210 14.32 -11.13 -26.84
C ASP A 210 13.14 -11.71 -26.06
N LEU A 211 12.84 -11.19 -24.87
CA LEU A 211 11.65 -11.59 -24.11
C LEU A 211 10.34 -11.19 -24.81
N ALA A 212 10.33 -10.04 -25.51
CA ALA A 212 9.21 -9.61 -26.33
C ALA A 212 9.05 -10.50 -27.59
N ARG A 213 10.17 -10.88 -28.23
CA ARG A 213 10.17 -11.85 -29.36
C ARG A 213 9.64 -13.22 -28.94
N LEU A 214 9.88 -13.62 -27.68
CA LEU A 214 9.35 -14.84 -27.09
C LEU A 214 7.88 -14.72 -26.65
N GLY A 215 7.25 -13.55 -26.80
CA GLY A 215 5.86 -13.31 -26.38
C GLY A 215 5.66 -13.33 -24.86
N LEU A 216 6.74 -13.25 -24.08
CA LEU A 216 6.70 -13.37 -22.62
C LEU A 216 6.38 -12.04 -21.91
N ILE A 217 6.53 -10.91 -22.60
CA ILE A 217 6.30 -9.58 -22.04
C ILE A 217 5.52 -8.71 -23.02
N GLU A 218 4.21 -8.60 -22.81
CA GLU A 218 3.34 -7.66 -23.56
C GLU A 218 3.21 -6.29 -22.88
N ALA A 219 3.71 -6.14 -21.65
CA ALA A 219 3.62 -4.90 -20.87
C ALA A 219 4.93 -4.10 -20.90
N PRO A 220 4.89 -2.74 -20.90
CA PRO A 220 6.09 -1.94 -20.70
C PRO A 220 6.54 -2.07 -19.25
N LEU A 221 7.33 -3.10 -18.96
CA LEU A 221 8.08 -3.25 -17.71
C LEU A 221 9.21 -2.21 -17.61
N ALA A 222 9.48 -1.45 -18.68
CA ALA A 222 10.46 -0.38 -18.70
C ALA A 222 10.13 0.73 -17.69
N LEU A 223 11.16 1.15 -16.96
CA LEU A 223 11.12 2.33 -16.10
C LEU A 223 11.41 3.57 -16.94
N THR A 224 10.79 4.70 -16.58
CA THR A 224 11.10 5.96 -17.25
C THR A 224 12.46 6.50 -16.79
N PRO A 225 13.12 7.37 -17.57
CA PRO A 225 14.35 8.04 -17.11
C PRO A 225 14.15 8.78 -15.78
N THR A 226 12.96 9.35 -15.54
CA THR A 226 12.59 10.00 -14.28
C THR A 226 12.52 9.00 -13.12
N ASP A 227 11.98 7.80 -13.35
CA ASP A 227 11.95 6.73 -12.35
C ASP A 227 13.39 6.32 -11.97
N ILE A 228 14.24 6.06 -12.98
CA ILE A 228 15.66 5.71 -12.77
C ILE A 228 16.40 6.82 -12.02
N ALA A 229 16.21 8.08 -12.41
CA ALA A 229 16.82 9.21 -11.72
C ALA A 229 16.36 9.32 -10.26
N THR A 230 15.08 9.06 -9.99
CA THR A 230 14.53 9.05 -8.62
C THR A 230 15.15 7.94 -7.79
N LEU A 231 15.20 6.71 -8.31
CA LEU A 231 15.79 5.56 -7.62
C LEU A 231 17.27 5.79 -7.31
N ARG A 232 18.02 6.38 -8.25
CA ARG A 232 19.42 6.79 -8.04
C ARG A 232 19.56 7.91 -7.01
N GLY A 233 18.66 8.88 -7.02
CA GLY A 233 18.59 9.95 -6.03
C GLY A 233 18.42 9.42 -4.60
N LEU A 234 17.61 8.36 -4.46
CA LEU A 234 17.40 7.63 -3.20
C LEU A 234 18.52 6.65 -2.85
N ASN A 235 19.53 6.49 -3.72
CA ASN A 235 20.55 5.45 -3.65
C ASN A 235 19.93 4.04 -3.49
N LEU A 236 18.77 3.80 -4.11
CA LEU A 236 18.12 2.49 -4.11
C LEU A 236 18.74 1.64 -5.22
N GLN A 237 19.57 0.67 -4.84
CA GLN A 237 20.29 -0.20 -5.78
C GLN A 237 19.57 -1.53 -5.98
N HIS A 238 18.79 -1.98 -4.99
CA HIS A 238 17.98 -3.18 -5.14
C HIS A 238 16.69 -3.15 -4.33
N VAL A 239 15.65 -3.77 -4.87
CA VAL A 239 14.37 -4.04 -4.20
C VAL A 239 14.09 -5.53 -4.26
N GLU A 240 13.76 -6.13 -3.11
CA GLU A 240 13.31 -7.52 -3.04
C GLU A 240 11.81 -7.53 -2.71
N LEU A 241 11.00 -8.19 -3.54
CA LEU A 241 9.62 -8.55 -3.21
C LEU A 241 9.61 -10.01 -2.81
N ARG A 242 9.24 -10.30 -1.57
CA ARG A 242 9.23 -11.64 -1.00
C ARG A 242 7.85 -12.03 -0.53
N SER A 243 7.22 -12.94 -1.26
CA SER A 243 5.97 -13.57 -0.88
C SER A 243 6.24 -14.80 -0.02
N ARG A 244 5.58 -14.87 1.12
CA ARG A 244 5.53 -16.00 2.04
C ARG A 244 4.07 -16.28 2.40
N PRO A 245 3.79 -17.40 3.07
CA PRO A 245 2.44 -17.77 3.49
C PRO A 245 1.78 -16.70 4.37
N ASP A 246 2.57 -16.03 5.21
CA ASP A 246 2.12 -14.98 6.13
C ASP A 246 1.91 -13.62 5.44
N GLY A 247 2.52 -13.38 4.28
CA GLY A 247 2.44 -12.08 3.61
C GLY A 247 3.47 -11.79 2.52
N LEU A 248 3.41 -10.57 1.99
CA LEU A 248 4.40 -9.98 1.10
C LEU A 248 5.28 -9.00 1.88
N THR A 249 6.58 -9.25 1.91
CA THR A 249 7.56 -8.30 2.43
C THR A 249 8.30 -7.62 1.29
N ILE A 250 8.45 -6.30 1.37
CA ILE A 250 9.23 -5.50 0.44
C ILE A 250 10.49 -5.04 1.17
N TYR A 251 11.65 -5.29 0.55
CA TYR A 251 12.93 -4.81 1.03
C TYR A 251 13.49 -3.77 0.07
N GLY A 252 14.10 -2.72 0.61
CA GLY A 252 14.91 -1.77 -0.12
C GLY A 252 16.34 -1.83 0.40
N ASN A 253 17.31 -2.06 -0.48
CA ASN A 253 18.72 -2.22 -0.12
C ASN A 253 18.94 -3.25 1.02
N GLY A 254 18.16 -4.34 1.03
CA GLY A 254 18.26 -5.42 2.01
C GLY A 254 17.62 -5.11 3.36
N ARG A 255 16.93 -3.97 3.52
CA ARG A 255 16.17 -3.63 4.73
C ARG A 255 14.68 -3.77 4.46
N PRO A 256 13.89 -4.39 5.35
CA PRO A 256 12.45 -4.42 5.18
C PRO A 256 11.92 -2.98 5.22
N VAL A 257 10.93 -2.71 4.37
CA VAL A 257 10.28 -1.40 4.24
C VAL A 257 8.79 -1.52 4.50
N LEU A 258 8.20 -2.62 4.02
CA LEU A 258 6.77 -2.87 4.11
C LEU A 258 6.52 -4.35 4.29
N HIS A 259 5.53 -4.70 5.10
CA HIS A 259 4.99 -6.05 5.16
C HIS A 259 3.47 -5.99 5.07
N LEU A 260 2.92 -6.65 4.05
CA LEU A 260 1.49 -6.85 3.83
C LEU A 260 1.15 -8.27 4.27
N ALA A 261 0.43 -8.39 5.38
CA ALA A 261 0.00 -9.68 5.91
C ALA A 261 -1.34 -10.13 5.29
N TRP A 262 -1.48 -11.44 5.13
CA TRP A 262 -2.71 -12.05 4.65
C TRP A 262 -2.97 -13.44 5.25
N ASN A 263 -4.18 -13.94 5.03
CA ASN A 263 -4.57 -15.33 5.20
C ASN A 263 -5.59 -15.69 4.10
N ASP A 264 -6.13 -16.91 4.12
CA ASP A 264 -7.07 -17.39 3.10
C ASP A 264 -8.29 -16.47 2.92
N ASP A 265 -8.91 -16.04 4.01
CA ASP A 265 -10.11 -15.19 3.96
C ASP A 265 -9.81 -13.82 3.33
N LEU A 266 -8.65 -13.24 3.66
CA LEU A 266 -8.21 -11.96 3.11
C LEU A 266 -7.87 -12.07 1.62
N LEU A 267 -7.22 -13.17 1.21
CA LEU A 267 -6.89 -13.43 -0.20
C LEU A 267 -8.15 -13.69 -1.03
N ASN A 268 -9.09 -14.47 -0.50
CA ASN A 268 -10.40 -14.72 -1.13
C ASN A 268 -11.21 -13.43 -1.27
N SER A 269 -11.24 -12.60 -0.23
CA SER A 269 -11.89 -11.28 -0.27
C SER A 269 -11.27 -10.37 -1.33
N SER A 270 -9.93 -10.42 -1.46
CA SER A 270 -9.20 -9.65 -2.49
C SER A 270 -9.51 -10.13 -3.91
N ALA A 271 -9.56 -11.44 -4.12
CA ALA A 271 -9.89 -12.05 -5.41
C ALA A 271 -11.34 -11.72 -5.82
N ALA A 272 -12.28 -11.83 -4.88
CA ALA A 272 -13.68 -11.44 -5.09
C ALA A 272 -13.81 -9.95 -5.46
N LEU A 273 -13.10 -9.07 -4.74
CA LEU A 273 -13.07 -7.65 -5.05
C LEU A 273 -12.46 -7.38 -6.44
N TYR A 274 -11.37 -8.06 -6.80
CA TYR A 274 -10.77 -7.92 -8.12
C TYR A 274 -11.76 -8.27 -9.23
N ALA A 275 -12.49 -9.38 -9.10
CA ALA A 275 -13.52 -9.78 -10.05
C ALA A 275 -14.68 -8.77 -10.11
N GLN A 276 -15.12 -8.26 -8.95
CA GLN A 276 -16.16 -7.23 -8.85
C GLN A 276 -15.76 -5.92 -9.54
N MET A 277 -14.51 -5.47 -9.34
CA MET A 277 -14.01 -4.23 -9.94
C MET A 277 -13.64 -4.38 -11.41
N ASN A 278 -13.34 -5.59 -11.87
CA ASN A 278 -12.87 -5.87 -13.22
C ASN A 278 -13.66 -7.01 -13.88
N PRO A 279 -15.00 -6.92 -14.01
CA PRO A 279 -15.85 -8.05 -14.40
C PRO A 279 -15.59 -8.59 -15.81
N ARG A 280 -14.85 -7.84 -16.64
CA ARG A 280 -14.46 -8.23 -18.00
C ARG A 280 -12.98 -8.60 -18.13
N SER A 281 -12.26 -8.69 -17.01
CA SER A 281 -10.82 -9.00 -17.06
C SER A 281 -10.62 -10.47 -17.43
N PRO A 282 -9.74 -10.78 -18.41
CA PRO A 282 -9.37 -12.16 -18.72
C PRO A 282 -8.60 -12.83 -17.57
N TYR A 283 -8.09 -12.04 -16.62
CA TYR A 283 -7.28 -12.53 -15.51
C TYR A 283 -8.09 -12.98 -14.30
N ILE A 284 -9.44 -12.92 -14.30
CA ILE A 284 -10.26 -13.33 -13.14
C ILE A 284 -9.96 -14.79 -12.77
N ALA A 285 -9.94 -15.70 -13.75
CA ALA A 285 -9.65 -17.11 -13.50
C ALA A 285 -8.23 -17.31 -12.92
N LEU A 286 -7.25 -16.57 -13.45
CA LEU A 286 -5.88 -16.58 -12.96
C LEU A 286 -5.80 -16.09 -11.52
N VAL A 287 -6.43 -14.96 -11.19
CA VAL A 287 -6.44 -14.40 -9.83
C VAL A 287 -7.13 -15.35 -8.85
N ASN A 288 -8.27 -15.93 -9.22
CA ASN A 288 -8.99 -16.88 -8.38
C ASN A 288 -8.20 -18.19 -8.16
N GLY A 289 -7.39 -18.63 -9.14
CA GLY A 289 -6.52 -19.78 -8.99
C GLY A 289 -5.25 -19.49 -8.20
N LEU A 290 -4.64 -18.31 -8.40
CA LEU A 290 -3.39 -17.92 -7.75
C LEU A 290 -3.56 -17.44 -6.32
N ALA A 291 -4.62 -16.69 -6.00
CA ALA A 291 -4.76 -16.10 -4.66
C ALA A 291 -4.73 -17.18 -3.56
N PRO A 292 -5.45 -18.31 -3.66
CA PRO A 292 -5.33 -19.39 -2.68
C PRO A 292 -3.99 -20.14 -2.73
N SER A 293 -3.22 -20.07 -3.82
CA SER A 293 -1.94 -20.78 -3.92
C SER A 293 -0.77 -20.01 -3.30
N LEU A 294 -0.90 -18.69 -3.11
CA LEU A 294 0.14 -17.85 -2.50
C LEU A 294 0.56 -18.33 -1.10
N ARG A 295 -0.34 -18.98 -0.37
CA ARG A 295 -0.06 -19.60 0.93
C ARG A 295 0.95 -20.76 0.87
N HIS A 296 1.14 -21.37 -0.30
CA HIS A 296 2.05 -22.50 -0.51
C HIS A 296 3.23 -22.10 -1.41
N ALA A 297 3.36 -20.81 -1.75
CA ALA A 297 4.35 -20.30 -2.67
C ALA A 297 5.31 -19.36 -1.94
N HIS A 298 6.58 -19.72 -1.95
CA HIS A 298 7.70 -18.87 -1.61
C HIS A 298 8.24 -18.27 -2.92
N LEU A 299 7.99 -16.99 -3.11
CA LEU A 299 8.43 -16.29 -4.32
C LEU A 299 9.25 -15.08 -3.91
N SER A 300 10.49 -15.03 -4.39
CA SER A 300 11.33 -13.85 -4.26
C SER A 300 11.63 -13.27 -5.64
N VAL A 301 11.35 -11.98 -5.81
CA VAL A 301 11.76 -11.21 -6.99
C VAL A 301 12.74 -10.15 -6.52
N LEU A 302 14.01 -10.26 -6.92
CA LEU A 302 15.03 -9.25 -6.70
C LEU A 302 15.13 -8.38 -7.95
N VAL A 303 14.98 -7.08 -7.76
CA VAL A 303 15.07 -6.07 -8.81
C VAL A 303 16.31 -5.23 -8.56
N HIS A 304 17.19 -5.13 -9.55
CA HIS A 304 18.41 -4.35 -9.51
C HIS A 304 18.22 -3.04 -10.27
N PHE A 305 18.78 -1.97 -9.71
CA PHE A 305 18.77 -0.64 -10.29
C PHE A 305 20.20 -0.13 -10.47
N PRO A 306 20.45 0.73 -11.47
CA PRO A 306 21.76 1.31 -11.69
C PRO A 306 22.14 2.19 -10.49
N PRO A 307 23.36 2.09 -9.95
CA PRO A 307 23.77 2.92 -8.82
C PRO A 307 23.91 4.39 -9.23
N ARG A 308 23.86 5.29 -8.24
CA ARG A 308 24.27 6.68 -8.42
C ARG A 308 25.77 6.72 -8.82
N PRO A 309 26.21 7.67 -9.69
CA PRO A 309 27.63 7.77 -10.04
C PRO A 309 28.49 7.91 -8.77
N GLY A 310 29.54 7.10 -8.66
CA GLY A 310 30.45 7.09 -7.52
C GLY A 310 29.92 6.39 -6.25
N ALA A 311 28.69 5.85 -6.26
CA ALA A 311 28.21 5.06 -5.13
C ALA A 311 28.85 3.67 -5.12
N ALA A 312 29.30 3.23 -3.95
CA ALA A 312 29.75 1.86 -3.76
C ALA A 312 28.56 0.89 -3.92
N PRO A 313 28.76 -0.30 -4.51
CA PRO A 313 27.73 -1.34 -4.55
C PRO A 313 27.26 -1.72 -3.15
N ILE A 314 25.94 -1.73 -2.94
CA ILE A 314 25.36 -2.23 -1.69
C ILE A 314 25.29 -3.76 -1.78
N PRO A 315 25.86 -4.50 -0.82
CA PRO A 315 25.84 -5.96 -0.85
C PRO A 315 24.42 -6.50 -0.85
N ILE A 316 24.13 -7.37 -1.82
CA ILE A 316 22.87 -8.08 -1.90
C ILE A 316 22.82 -9.13 -0.78
N ARG A 317 21.76 -9.06 0.03
CA ARG A 317 21.39 -10.12 0.96
C ARG A 317 19.97 -10.52 0.63
N MET A 318 19.82 -11.61 -0.12
CA MET A 318 18.50 -12.22 -0.32
C MET A 318 18.06 -12.88 0.98
N HIS A 319 16.83 -12.59 1.40
CA HIS A 319 16.31 -13.12 2.65
C HIS A 319 15.68 -14.49 2.41
N ARG A 320 16.22 -15.53 3.05
CA ARG A 320 15.64 -16.88 3.06
C ARG A 320 14.33 -16.95 3.84
#